data_AF-A0A2S8DEL0-F1
#
_entry.id   AF-A0A2S8DEL0-F1
#
_cell.length_a   1.000
_cell.length_b   1.000
_cell.length_c   1.000
_cell.angle_alpha   90.00
_cell.angle_beta   90.00
_cell.angle_gamma   90.00
#
_symmetry.space_group_name_H-M   'P 1'
#
loop_
_entity.id
_entity.type
_entity.pdbx_description
1 polymer ?
#
loop_
_entity_poly.entity_id
_entity_poly.type
_entity_poly.pdbx_seq_one_letter_code
_entity_poly.pdbx_strand_id
1 'polypeptide(L)' 'MVAVNHIPHLVHTQTAFVWRFLALSAGESQIIHVTAWTEREARNRCPSGCVAVFAARIRQEVRHD' A
#
# COMPACT_ATOMS: atom_id res chain seq x y z
N MET A 1 21.79 33.48 17.05
CA MET A 1 21.61 32.03 17.08
C MET A 1 20.13 31.74 16.89
N VAL A 2 19.70 31.49 15.64
CA VAL A 2 18.30 31.17 15.34
C VAL A 2 18.11 29.70 15.68
N ALA A 3 17.22 29.42 16.63
CA ALA A 3 16.78 28.06 16.89
C ALA A 3 16.04 27.58 15.64
N VAL A 4 16.73 26.78 14.83
CA VAL A 4 16.10 26.03 13.75
C VAL A 4 15.21 25.02 14.45
N ASN A 5 13.91 25.32 14.54
CA ASN A 5 12.90 24.37 14.98
C ASN A 5 12.93 23.21 13.99
N HIS A 6 13.75 22.20 14.28
CA HIS A 6 13.67 20.90 13.64
C HIS A 6 12.35 20.29 14.10
N ILE A 7 11.25 20.66 13.44
CA ILE A 7 10.02 19.88 13.47
C ILE A 7 10.51 18.48 13.11
N PRO A 8 10.47 17.49 14.01
CA PRO A 8 10.69 16.12 13.57
C PRO A 8 9.59 15.91 12.56
N HIS A 9 9.95 15.90 11.27
CA HIS A 9 9.12 15.31 10.25
C HIS A 9 8.93 13.92 10.80
N LEU A 10 7.79 13.67 11.45
CA LEU A 10 7.34 12.33 11.74
C LEU A 10 7.42 11.70 10.36
N VAL A 11 8.45 10.90 10.13
CA VAL A 11 8.58 10.10 8.93
C VAL A 11 7.36 9.23 9.06
N HIS A 12 6.27 9.67 8.43
CA HIS A 12 4.96 9.06 8.53
C HIS A 12 5.08 7.78 7.73
N THR A 13 5.80 6.84 8.32
CA THR A 13 5.97 5.46 7.95
C THR A 13 6.15 5.32 6.44
N GLN A 14 7.30 5.71 5.90
CA GLN A 14 7.76 5.40 4.53
C GLN A 14 7.97 3.88 4.31
N THR A 15 7.31 3.04 5.10
CA THR A 15 7.33 1.59 4.98
C THR A 15 6.25 1.19 4.01
N ALA A 16 6.65 0.65 2.86
CA ALA A 16 5.68 0.10 1.92
C ALA A 16 5.02 -1.14 2.54
N PHE A 17 3.72 -1.30 2.33
CA PHE A 17 2.96 -2.48 2.74
C PHE A 17 2.57 -3.29 1.51
N VAL A 18 2.37 -4.59 1.70
CA VAL A 18 1.69 -5.44 0.72
C VAL A 18 0.19 -5.31 0.96
N TRP A 19 -0.51 -4.73 -0.01
CA TRP A 19 -1.95 -4.62 -0.03
C TRP A 19 -2.53 -5.77 -0.84
N ARG A 20 -3.45 -6.53 -0.24
CA ARG A 20 -4.17 -7.61 -0.93
C ARG A 20 -5.55 -7.10 -1.32
N PHE A 21 -5.86 -7.23 -2.60
CA PHE A 21 -7.18 -6.93 -3.13
C PHE A 21 -7.77 -8.16 -3.78
N LEU A 22 -9.08 -8.36 -3.62
CA LEU A 22 -9.86 -9.22 -4.48
C LEU A 22 -10.31 -8.38 -5.69
N ALA A 23 -9.77 -8.68 -6.86
CA ALA A 23 -10.16 -8.06 -8.12
C ALA A 23 -11.27 -8.90 -8.75
N LEU A 24 -12.46 -8.31 -8.87
CA LEU A 24 -13.65 -8.93 -9.45
C LEU A 24 -13.94 -8.34 -10.82
N SER A 25 -14.09 -9.18 -11.83
CA SER A 25 -14.49 -8.81 -13.20
C SER A 25 -15.76 -9.59 -13.62
N ALA A 26 -16.23 -9.37 -14.86
CA ALA A 26 -17.46 -9.99 -15.36
C ALA A 26 -17.42 -11.53 -15.46
N GLY A 27 -16.23 -12.15 -15.35
CA GLY A 27 -16.09 -13.61 -15.39
C GLY A 27 -14.96 -14.17 -14.54
N GLU A 28 -14.19 -13.33 -13.84
CA GLU A 28 -13.03 -13.75 -13.07
C GLU A 28 -12.99 -13.07 -11.69
N SER A 29 -12.41 -13.77 -10.74
CA SER A 29 -12.11 -13.26 -9.40
C SER A 29 -10.72 -13.72 -9.01
N GLN A 30 -9.83 -12.78 -8.72
CA GLN A 30 -8.45 -13.09 -8.34
C GLN A 30 -7.97 -12.25 -7.17
N ILE A 31 -7.05 -12.81 -6.37
CA ILE A 31 -6.37 -12.05 -5.32
C ILE A 31 -5.08 -11.47 -5.89
N ILE A 32 -4.97 -10.15 -5.91
CA ILE A 32 -3.77 -9.43 -6.35
C ILE A 32 -3.02 -8.83 -5.15
N HIS A 33 -1.70 -8.76 -5.27
CA HIS A 33 -0.80 -8.22 -4.26
C HIS A 33 -0.15 -6.95 -4.82
N VAL A 34 -0.29 -5.84 -4.10
CA VAL A 34 0.22 -4.53 -4.53
C VAL A 34 1.06 -3.93 -3.42
N THR A 35 2.34 -3.66 -3.70
CA THR A 35 3.22 -3.00 -2.73
C THR A 35 3.10 -1.48 -2.86
N ALA A 36 2.60 -0.80 -1.84
CA ALA A 36 2.43 0.65 -1.85
C ALA A 36 2.49 1.27 -0.44
N TRP A 37 2.74 2.57 -0.35
CA TRP A 37 2.76 3.28 0.93
C TRP A 37 1.35 3.60 1.40
N THR A 38 0.46 3.97 0.48
CA THR A 38 -0.93 4.31 0.78
C THR A 38 -1.90 3.35 0.11
N GLU A 39 -3.09 3.23 0.70
CA GLU A 39 -4.18 2.47 0.09
C GLU A 39 -4.57 3.05 -1.28
N ARG A 40 -4.56 4.38 -1.42
CA ARG A 40 -4.90 5.08 -2.67
C ARG A 40 -3.95 4.67 -3.80
N GLU A 41 -2.65 4.70 -3.55
CA GLU A 41 -1.66 4.23 -4.52
C GLU A 41 -1.86 2.74 -4.85
N ALA A 42 -2.20 1.93 -3.85
CA ALA A 42 -2.44 0.51 -4.04
C ALA A 42 -3.67 0.26 -4.95
N ARG A 43 -4.75 1.03 -4.76
CA ARG A 43 -5.95 1.01 -5.60
C ARG A 43 -5.67 1.51 -7.01
N ASN A 44 -4.88 2.57 -7.18
CA ASN A 44 -4.52 3.08 -8.52
C ASN A 44 -3.74 2.07 -9.36
N ARG A 45 -3.08 1.09 -8.72
CA ARG A 45 -2.38 0.00 -9.39
C ARG A 45 -3.25 -1.24 -9.62
N CYS A 46 -4.49 -1.25 -9.14
CA CYS A 46 -5.43 -2.33 -9.45
C CYS A 46 -5.85 -2.26 -10.93
N PRO A 47 -6.16 -3.40 -11.57
CA PRO A 47 -6.58 -3.43 -12.97
C PRO A 47 -7.82 -2.57 -13.22
N SER A 48 -7.81 -1.79 -14.31
CA SER A 48 -8.98 -1.05 -14.77
C SER A 48 -10.09 -2.01 -15.21
N GLY A 49 -11.35 -1.66 -14.94
CA GLY A 49 -12.51 -2.49 -15.31
C GLY A 49 -12.82 -3.62 -14.32
N CYS A 50 -12.07 -3.71 -13.21
CA CYS A 50 -12.36 -4.61 -12.10
C CYS A 50 -12.80 -3.85 -10.85
N VAL A 51 -13.67 -4.44 -10.04
CA VAL A 51 -13.95 -3.96 -8.69
C VAL A 51 -12.84 -4.49 -7.77
N ALA A 52 -12.08 -3.59 -7.16
CA ALA A 52 -11.03 -3.93 -6.20
C ALA A 52 -11.55 -3.86 -4.75
N VAL A 53 -11.79 -5.01 -4.13
CA VAL A 53 -12.18 -5.11 -2.72
C VAL A 53 -10.94 -5.27 -1.86
N PHE A 54 -10.74 -4.37 -0.89
CA PHE A 54 -9.62 -4.45 0.03
C PHE A 54 -9.80 -5.65 0.96
N ALA A 55 -8.80 -6.55 0.99
CA ALA A 55 -8.86 -7.78 1.79
C ALA A 55 -7.88 -7.75 2.97
N ALA A 56 -6.65 -7.26 2.78
CA ALA A 56 -5.67 -7.19 3.85
C ALA A 56 -4.53 -6.18 3.58
N ARG A 57 -3.91 -5.68 4.64
CA ARG A 57 -2.65 -4.93 4.61
C ARG A 57 -1.61 -5.67 5.43
N ILE A 58 -0.52 -6.07 4.80
CA ILE A 58 0.53 -6.91 5.39
C ILE A 58 1.84 -6.12 5.39
N ARG A 59 2.58 -6.14 6.51
CA ARG A 59 3.92 -5.57 6.55
C ARG A 59 4.85 -6.44 5.71
N GLN A 60 5.65 -5.80 4.85
CA GLN A 60 6.70 -6.52 4.14
C GLN A 60 7.69 -7.07 5.17
N GLU A 61 7.97 -8.38 5.11
CA GLU A 61 8.94 -9.01 6.00
C GLU A 61 10.32 -8.42 5.74
N VAL A 62 11.01 -8.01 6.82
CA VAL A 62 12.43 -7.66 6.75
C VAL A 62 13.21 -8.98 6.88
N ARG A 63 13.96 -9.34 5.84
CA ARG A 63 14.95 -10.42 5.96
C ARG A 63 16.17 -9.85 6.67
N HIS A 64 16.55 -10.48 7.77
CA HIS A 64 17.86 -10.28 8.37
C HIS A 64 18.77 -11.36 7.81
N ASP A 65 19.81 -10.96 7.07
CA ASP A 65 20.89 -11.85 6.63
C ASP A 65 21.82 -12.22 7.81
#